data_AF-A0A5P8Z6I1-F1
#
_entry.id   AF-A0A5P8Z6I1-F1
#
_cell.length_a   1.000
_cell.length_b   1.000
_cell.length_c   1.000
_cell.angle_alpha   90.00
_cell.angle_beta   90.00
_cell.angle_gamma   90.00
#
_symmetry.space_group_name_H-M   'P 1'
#
loop_
_entity.id
_entity.type
_entity.pdbx_description
1 polymer ?
#
loop_
_entity_poly.entity_id
_entity_poly.type
_entity_poly.pdbx_seq_one_letter_code
_entity_poly.pdbx_strand_id
1 'polypeptide(L)'
;MEQRLAEAKIKESSLARYRASVHRCAQLVAAGHGSETLGFVTGIALVEAFGEPQPGKKPLRPATIANYLEGLIMLGKHGGAQEDALAGLRFLVEDLRENARACGKVKYPRLAKITEAGGFAFIAGRIGEMRQEAEALPDHASEKLQLLQAAALCAVSMNKPGRTGDVSRWCLGEELVRESDGTWVLAWKQGKSGYDTEAGKLWPEVSEILDALILGGRPDRFVHLRYHALLGMNWLTLGPRAMSDKWPSSVVKTAIGVPLHDLRTLAADFMRRHDPVRAADVISTHLGHRTSRAGDAYRSESEGEAAAKAWAEMRQQIAKG
;
A
#
# COMPACT_ATOMS: atom_id res chain seq x y z
N MET A 1 0.02 -21.97 25.33
CA MET A 1 -0.62 -21.78 24.00
C MET A 1 0.32 -21.10 23.00
N GLU A 2 1.14 -20.12 23.41
CA GLU A 2 2.02 -19.38 22.48
C GLU A 2 3.06 -20.25 21.74
N GLN A 3 3.63 -21.27 22.40
CA GLN A 3 4.58 -22.19 21.76
C GLN A 3 3.94 -22.96 20.59
N ARG A 4 2.69 -23.41 20.75
CA ARG A 4 1.96 -24.09 19.66
C ARG A 4 1.58 -23.14 18.51
N LEU A 5 1.33 -21.87 18.81
CA LEU A 5 1.14 -20.85 17.77
C LEU A 5 2.45 -20.57 17.00
N ALA A 6 3.60 -20.64 17.68
CA ALA A 6 4.91 -20.50 17.06
C ALA A 6 5.26 -21.64 16.09
N GLU A 7 4.81 -22.85 16.39
CA GLU A 7 5.04 -24.08 15.60
C GLU A 7 4.02 -24.24 14.45
N ALA A 8 3.01 -23.38 14.37
CA ALA A 8 2.01 -23.43 13.31
C ALA A 8 2.62 -23.04 11.95
N LYS A 9 2.21 -23.72 10.87
CA LYS A 9 2.59 -23.42 9.48
C LYS A 9 1.94 -22.12 8.97
N ILE A 10 2.30 -21.00 9.59
CA ILE A 10 1.80 -19.65 9.29
C ILE A 10 2.96 -18.83 8.73
N LYS A 11 2.71 -18.03 7.70
CA LYS A 11 3.70 -17.07 7.18
C LYS A 11 4.23 -16.19 8.32
N GLU A 12 5.54 -16.02 8.41
CA GLU A 12 6.22 -15.32 9.51
C GLU A 12 5.64 -13.93 9.79
N SER A 13 5.34 -13.15 8.75
CA SER A 13 4.70 -11.82 8.89
C SER A 13 3.33 -11.87 9.57
N SER A 14 2.54 -12.91 9.29
CA SER A 14 1.23 -13.12 9.91
C SER A 14 1.37 -13.60 11.34
N LEU A 15 2.35 -14.46 11.62
CA LEU A 15 2.65 -14.94 12.96
C LEU A 15 3.12 -13.79 13.87
N ALA A 16 4.03 -12.93 13.40
CA ALA A 16 4.48 -11.75 14.12
C ALA A 16 3.31 -10.81 14.46
N ARG A 17 2.39 -10.61 13.51
CA ARG A 17 1.16 -9.84 13.72
C ARG A 17 0.27 -10.47 14.80
N TYR A 18 0.04 -11.79 14.74
CA TYR A 18 -0.79 -12.47 15.74
C TYR A 18 -0.19 -12.40 17.14
N ARG A 19 1.13 -12.57 17.28
CA ARG A 19 1.82 -12.38 18.57
C ARG A 19 1.64 -10.97 19.11
N ALA A 20 1.82 -9.94 18.27
CA ALA A 20 1.61 -8.56 18.69
C ALA A 20 0.15 -8.31 19.13
N SER A 21 -0.83 -8.86 18.40
CA SER A 21 -2.24 -8.80 18.77
C SER A 21 -2.51 -9.47 20.12
N VAL A 22 -2.00 -10.70 20.31
CA VAL A 22 -2.17 -11.47 21.55
C VAL A 22 -1.55 -10.71 22.73
N HIS A 23 -0.33 -10.22 22.58
CA HIS A 23 0.34 -9.45 23.63
C HIS A 23 -0.45 -8.20 24.01
N ARG A 24 -1.03 -7.52 23.01
CA ARG A 24 -1.85 -6.34 23.27
C ARG A 24 -3.15 -6.66 24.02
N CYS A 25 -3.80 -7.77 23.68
CA CYS A 25 -4.97 -8.25 24.43
C CYS A 25 -4.58 -8.68 25.85
N ALA A 26 -3.46 -9.38 26.02
CA ALA A 26 -2.96 -9.81 27.32
C ALA A 26 -2.66 -8.62 28.25
N GLN A 27 -2.12 -7.51 27.72
CA GLN A 27 -1.92 -6.28 28.49
C GLN A 27 -3.24 -5.72 29.04
N LEU A 28 -4.34 -5.79 28.28
CA LEU A 28 -5.64 -5.32 28.75
C LEU A 28 -6.25 -6.26 29.79
N VAL A 29 -6.15 -7.58 29.59
CA VAL A 29 -6.57 -8.57 30.59
C VAL A 29 -5.80 -8.38 31.90
N ALA A 30 -4.48 -8.20 31.83
CA ALA A 30 -3.64 -7.94 33.00
C ALA A 30 -3.98 -6.62 33.71
N ALA A 31 -4.53 -5.63 32.98
CA ALA A 31 -5.04 -4.38 33.53
C ALA A 31 -6.47 -4.49 34.10
N GLY A 32 -7.06 -5.70 34.12
CA GLY A 32 -8.39 -5.96 34.67
C GLY A 32 -9.53 -5.89 33.65
N HIS A 33 -9.23 -5.69 32.36
CA HIS A 33 -10.25 -5.66 31.31
C HIS A 33 -10.45 -7.07 30.73
N GLY A 34 -11.27 -7.87 31.41
CA GLY A 34 -11.67 -9.22 30.98
C GLY A 34 -11.07 -10.36 31.81
N SER A 35 -11.31 -11.59 31.39
CA SER A 35 -10.84 -12.81 32.05
C SER A 35 -9.67 -13.44 31.30
N GLU A 36 -8.85 -14.24 32.00
CA GLU A 36 -7.82 -15.08 31.38
C GLU A 36 -8.43 -16.21 30.53
N THR A 37 -9.73 -16.49 30.70
CA THR A 37 -10.45 -17.46 29.89
C THR A 37 -10.81 -16.88 28.52
N LEU A 38 -10.41 -17.58 27.45
CA LEU A 38 -10.84 -17.24 26.10
C LEU A 38 -12.33 -17.52 25.94
N GLY A 39 -13.06 -16.56 25.36
CA GLY A 39 -14.49 -16.70 25.11
C GLY A 39 -15.17 -15.37 24.81
N PHE A 40 -16.48 -15.44 24.63
CA PHE A 40 -17.31 -14.29 24.25
C PHE A 40 -17.23 -13.12 25.24
N VAL A 41 -17.36 -13.39 26.54
CA VAL A 41 -17.35 -12.36 27.60
C VAL A 41 -16.02 -11.59 27.63
N THR A 42 -14.89 -12.30 27.61
CA THR A 42 -13.56 -11.69 27.50
C THR A 42 -13.43 -10.90 26.19
N GLY A 43 -14.00 -11.41 25.10
CA GLY A 43 -14.07 -10.70 23.83
C GLY A 43 -14.76 -9.34 23.95
N ILE A 44 -15.96 -9.28 24.55
CA ILE A 44 -16.70 -8.03 24.75
C ILE A 44 -15.89 -7.05 25.60
N ALA A 45 -15.37 -7.50 26.75
CA ALA A 45 -14.60 -6.64 27.66
C ALA A 45 -13.39 -6.01 26.95
N LEU A 46 -12.72 -6.78 26.07
CA LEU A 46 -11.62 -6.26 25.26
C LEU A 46 -12.10 -5.27 24.19
N VAL A 47 -13.25 -5.51 23.55
CA VAL A 47 -13.84 -4.56 22.59
C VAL A 47 -14.11 -3.21 23.26
N GLU A 48 -14.74 -3.23 24.43
CA GLU A 48 -15.05 -2.04 25.22
C GLU A 48 -13.76 -1.30 25.60
N ALA A 49 -12.80 -2.00 26.20
CA ALA A 49 -11.52 -1.42 26.62
C ALA A 49 -10.69 -0.85 25.46
N PHE A 50 -10.77 -1.44 24.26
CA PHE A 50 -10.14 -0.88 23.07
C PHE A 50 -10.89 0.33 22.49
N GLY A 51 -12.21 0.39 22.69
CA GLY A 51 -13.08 1.49 22.28
C GLY A 51 -13.01 2.71 23.20
N GLU A 52 -12.59 2.52 24.45
CA GLU A 52 -12.47 3.60 25.43
C GLU A 52 -11.50 4.71 24.96
N PRO A 53 -11.91 5.99 25.01
CA PRO A 53 -11.04 7.11 24.67
C PRO A 53 -9.87 7.20 25.66
N GLN A 54 -8.65 7.14 25.14
CA GLN A 54 -7.46 7.41 25.94
C GLN A 54 -7.03 8.88 25.77
N PRO A 55 -6.56 9.56 26.83
CA PRO A 55 -6.03 10.91 26.72
C PRO A 55 -4.97 11.01 25.62
N GLY A 56 -5.18 11.94 24.68
CA GLY A 56 -4.26 12.17 23.56
C GLY A 56 -4.29 11.12 22.45
N LYS A 57 -5.20 10.13 22.48
CA LYS A 57 -5.34 9.12 21.42
C LYS A 57 -6.77 9.02 20.94
N LYS A 58 -6.92 8.79 19.63
CA LYS A 58 -8.23 8.47 19.05
C LYS A 58 -8.65 7.06 19.46
N PRO A 59 -9.95 6.82 19.69
CA PRO A 59 -10.50 5.48 19.85
C PRO A 59 -10.08 4.57 18.71
N LEU A 60 -9.84 3.29 19.01
CA LEU A 60 -9.49 2.34 17.98
C LEU A 60 -10.70 2.08 17.07
N ARG A 61 -10.43 1.92 15.78
CA ARG A 61 -11.49 1.60 14.82
C ARG A 61 -11.95 0.16 14.99
N PRO A 62 -13.24 -0.15 14.72
CA PRO A 62 -13.75 -1.52 14.80
C PRO A 62 -12.91 -2.55 14.03
N ALA A 63 -12.41 -2.19 12.83
CA ALA A 63 -11.52 -3.06 12.06
C ALA A 63 -10.19 -3.37 12.76
N THR A 64 -9.64 -2.42 13.53
CA THR A 64 -8.40 -2.63 14.29
C THR A 64 -8.65 -3.56 15.47
N ILE A 65 -9.77 -3.37 16.17
CA ILE A 65 -10.19 -4.22 17.29
C ILE A 65 -10.41 -5.66 16.80
N ALA A 66 -11.10 -5.83 15.66
CA ALA A 66 -11.31 -7.13 15.02
C ALA A 66 -9.98 -7.85 14.71
N ASN A 67 -8.95 -7.14 14.26
CA ASN A 67 -7.63 -7.73 14.01
C ASN A 67 -6.89 -8.15 15.29
N TYR A 68 -7.14 -7.49 16.42
CA TYR A 68 -6.61 -7.92 17.71
C TYR A 68 -7.30 -9.20 18.18
N LEU A 69 -8.63 -9.25 18.12
CA LEU A 69 -9.40 -10.45 18.46
C LEU A 69 -9.09 -11.64 17.53
N GLU A 70 -8.81 -11.41 16.25
CA GLU A 70 -8.37 -12.46 15.33
C GLU A 70 -7.05 -13.11 15.79
N GLY A 71 -6.16 -12.35 16.46
CA GLY A 71 -4.97 -12.91 17.11
C GLY A 71 -5.31 -13.90 18.22
N LEU A 72 -6.31 -13.60 19.06
CA LEU A 72 -6.79 -14.51 20.11
C LEU A 72 -7.46 -15.76 19.53
N ILE A 73 -8.24 -15.62 18.46
CA ILE A 73 -8.84 -16.75 17.75
C ILE A 73 -7.73 -17.69 17.24
N MET A 74 -6.66 -17.14 16.66
CA MET A 74 -5.54 -17.94 16.17
C MET A 74 -4.75 -18.59 17.32
N LEU A 75 -4.55 -17.89 18.44
CA LEU A 75 -3.94 -18.46 19.64
C LEU A 75 -4.77 -19.64 20.16
N GLY A 76 -6.10 -19.48 20.29
CA GLY A 76 -6.97 -20.54 20.79
C GLY A 76 -7.07 -21.72 19.82
N LYS A 77 -7.18 -21.46 18.51
CA LYS A 77 -7.21 -22.49 17.46
C LYS A 77 -5.98 -23.39 17.48
N HIS A 78 -4.79 -22.82 17.63
CA HIS A 78 -3.55 -23.59 17.70
C HIS A 78 -3.21 -24.05 19.13
N GLY A 79 -3.79 -23.41 20.15
CA GLY A 79 -3.63 -23.72 21.56
C GLY A 79 -4.48 -24.89 22.04
N GLY A 80 -5.52 -25.27 21.31
CA GLY A 80 -6.48 -26.32 21.69
C GLY A 80 -7.65 -25.80 22.53
N ALA A 81 -8.03 -24.53 22.36
CA ALA A 81 -9.23 -23.98 23.00
C ALA A 81 -10.50 -24.66 22.47
N GLN A 82 -11.56 -24.69 23.29
CA GLN A 82 -12.86 -25.24 22.88
C GLN A 82 -13.49 -24.41 21.76
N GLU A 83 -14.16 -25.09 20.83
CA GLU A 83 -14.72 -24.45 19.64
C GLU A 83 -15.82 -23.44 19.98
N ASP A 84 -16.62 -23.69 21.01
CA ASP A 84 -17.67 -22.76 21.48
C ASP A 84 -17.09 -21.42 21.93
N ALA A 85 -15.95 -21.43 22.61
CA ALA A 85 -15.23 -20.22 23.00
C ALA A 85 -14.72 -19.44 21.78
N LEU A 86 -14.28 -20.14 20.73
CA LEU A 86 -13.84 -19.52 19.48
C LEU A 86 -15.01 -19.00 18.64
N ALA A 87 -16.16 -19.67 18.66
CA ALA A 87 -17.37 -19.24 17.97
C ALA A 87 -17.85 -17.87 18.47
N GLY A 88 -17.87 -17.65 19.79
CA GLY A 88 -18.21 -16.35 20.37
C GLY A 88 -17.26 -15.23 19.91
N LEU A 89 -15.95 -15.49 19.88
CA LEU A 89 -14.97 -14.52 19.39
C LEU A 89 -15.12 -14.24 17.88
N ARG A 90 -15.44 -15.26 17.07
CA ARG A 90 -15.68 -15.08 15.63
C ARG A 90 -16.90 -14.22 15.36
N PHE A 91 -17.98 -14.42 16.12
CA PHE A 91 -19.18 -13.57 16.04
C PHE A 91 -18.84 -12.09 16.28
N LEU A 92 -18.09 -11.78 17.35
CA LEU A 92 -17.64 -10.41 17.63
C LEU A 92 -16.77 -9.83 16.51
N VAL A 93 -15.86 -10.64 15.95
CA VAL A 93 -15.02 -10.22 14.81
C VAL A 93 -15.87 -9.90 13.58
N GLU A 94 -16.93 -10.67 13.31
CA GLU A 94 -17.85 -10.40 12.20
C GLU A 94 -18.65 -9.11 12.42
N ASP A 95 -19.25 -8.92 13.59
CA ASP A 95 -19.96 -7.69 13.95
C ASP A 95 -19.06 -6.45 13.81
N LEU A 96 -17.85 -6.50 14.35
CA LEU A 96 -16.87 -5.41 14.22
C LEU A 96 -16.47 -5.14 12.76
N ARG A 97 -16.42 -6.18 11.92
CA ARG A 97 -16.15 -6.04 10.48
C ARG A 97 -17.32 -5.42 9.74
N GLU A 98 -18.55 -5.71 10.13
CA GLU A 98 -19.75 -5.08 9.58
C GLU A 98 -19.84 -3.60 9.98
N ASN A 99 -19.64 -3.31 11.27
CA ASN A 99 -19.54 -1.94 11.78
C ASN A 99 -18.43 -1.15 11.06
N ALA A 100 -17.26 -1.77 10.84
CA ALA A 100 -16.18 -1.14 10.07
C ALA A 100 -16.55 -0.84 8.61
N ARG A 101 -17.41 -1.65 7.97
CA ARG A 101 -17.90 -1.38 6.61
C ARG A 101 -18.87 -0.19 6.63
N ALA A 102 -19.76 -0.12 7.61
CA ALA A 102 -20.72 0.98 7.77
C ALA A 102 -20.04 2.33 8.02
N CYS A 103 -18.95 2.37 8.80
CA CYS A 103 -18.20 3.61 9.05
C CYS A 103 -17.36 4.12 7.86
N GLY A 104 -17.37 3.44 6.70
CA GLY A 104 -16.62 3.83 5.51
C GLY A 104 -15.09 3.65 5.60
N LYS A 105 -14.40 3.64 4.46
CA LYS A 105 -12.93 3.51 4.39
C LYS A 105 -12.27 4.89 4.48
N VAL A 106 -11.30 5.05 5.38
CA VAL A 106 -10.51 6.30 5.59
C VAL A 106 -9.72 6.76 4.35
N LYS A 107 -9.57 5.89 3.35
CA LYS A 107 -8.85 6.21 2.11
C LYS A 107 -9.56 7.28 1.26
N TYR A 108 -10.90 7.33 1.27
CA TYR A 108 -11.65 8.19 0.34
C TYR A 108 -11.43 9.70 0.58
N PRO A 109 -11.45 10.24 1.82
CA PRO A 109 -11.16 11.66 2.05
C PRO A 109 -9.74 12.09 1.68
N ARG A 110 -8.75 11.20 1.77
CA ARG A 110 -7.35 11.52 1.38
C ARG A 110 -7.19 11.57 -0.13
N LEU A 111 -7.85 10.65 -0.84
CA LEU A 111 -7.85 10.62 -2.30
C LEU A 111 -8.65 11.77 -2.91
N ALA A 112 -9.73 12.20 -2.24
CA ALA A 112 -10.49 13.39 -2.63
C ALA A 112 -9.58 14.63 -2.68
N LYS A 113 -8.79 14.87 -1.63
CA LYS A 113 -7.85 16.00 -1.59
C LYS A 113 -6.84 16.00 -2.74
N ILE A 114 -6.27 14.84 -3.08
CA ILE A 114 -5.35 14.74 -4.23
C ILE A 114 -6.09 14.96 -5.54
N THR A 115 -7.28 14.40 -5.68
CA THR A 115 -8.10 14.57 -6.88
C THR A 115 -8.44 16.05 -7.08
N GLU A 116 -8.87 16.74 -6.02
CA GLU A 116 -9.15 18.17 -6.00
C GLU A 116 -7.91 19.02 -6.32
N ALA A 117 -6.73 18.58 -5.87
CA ALA A 117 -5.47 19.24 -6.18
C ALA A 117 -5.01 19.03 -7.65
N GLY A 118 -5.68 18.19 -8.44
CA GLY A 118 -5.34 17.92 -9.84
C GLY A 118 -4.89 16.47 -10.13
N GLY A 119 -4.99 15.56 -9.17
CA GLY A 119 -4.74 14.13 -9.36
C GLY A 119 -3.30 13.83 -9.78
N PHE A 120 -3.12 13.16 -10.92
CA PHE A 120 -1.80 12.86 -11.46
C PHE A 120 -1.02 14.09 -11.91
N ALA A 121 -1.70 15.15 -12.36
CA ALA A 121 -1.05 16.40 -12.74
C ALA A 121 -0.39 17.07 -11.52
N PHE A 122 -1.05 17.04 -10.36
CA PHE A 122 -0.47 17.49 -9.10
C PHE A 122 0.81 16.73 -8.74
N ILE A 123 0.80 15.40 -8.87
CA ILE A 123 1.97 14.57 -8.57
C ILE A 123 3.12 14.87 -9.54
N ALA A 124 2.82 15.02 -10.84
CA ALA A 124 3.82 15.42 -11.84
C ALA A 124 4.43 16.79 -11.52
N GLY A 125 3.61 17.77 -11.11
CA GLY A 125 4.08 19.09 -10.66
C GLY A 125 5.04 18.98 -9.47
N ARG A 126 4.66 18.21 -8.43
CA ARG A 126 5.53 17.95 -7.26
C ARG A 126 6.85 17.26 -7.64
N ILE A 127 6.83 16.36 -8.62
CA ILE A 127 8.06 15.75 -9.16
C ILE A 127 8.96 16.80 -9.80
N GLY A 128 8.39 17.68 -10.63
CA GLY A 128 9.12 18.80 -11.24
C GLY A 128 9.77 19.72 -10.21
N GLU A 129 9.02 20.10 -9.18
CA GLU A 129 9.51 20.94 -8.07
C GLU A 129 10.68 20.27 -7.33
N MET A 130 10.56 18.98 -6.97
CA MET A 130 11.65 18.24 -6.32
C MET A 130 12.90 18.15 -7.19
N ARG A 131 12.75 18.00 -8.52
CA ARG A 131 13.90 17.99 -9.45
C ARG A 131 14.58 19.35 -9.49
N GLN A 132 13.81 20.44 -9.58
CA GLN A 132 14.34 21.79 -9.61
C GLN A 132 15.07 22.15 -8.30
N GLU A 133 14.49 21.77 -7.15
CA GLU A 133 15.14 21.92 -5.85
C GLU A 133 16.45 21.11 -5.77
N ALA A 134 16.46 19.87 -6.29
CA ALA A 134 17.65 19.03 -6.32
C ALA A 134 18.75 19.61 -7.22
N GLU A 135 18.41 20.21 -8.36
CA GLU A 135 19.36 20.84 -9.28
C GLU A 135 20.04 22.07 -8.65
N ALA A 136 19.34 22.80 -7.79
CA ALA A 136 19.89 23.95 -7.07
C ALA A 136 20.89 23.56 -5.96
N LEU A 137 20.96 22.27 -5.58
CA LEU A 137 21.82 21.78 -4.52
C LEU A 137 23.16 21.23 -5.06
N PRO A 138 24.26 21.38 -4.28
CA PRO A 138 25.53 20.74 -4.61
C PRO A 138 25.41 19.21 -4.72
N ASP A 139 26.18 18.61 -5.62
CA ASP A 139 26.08 17.17 -5.92
C ASP A 139 26.39 16.24 -4.73
N HIS A 140 27.13 16.73 -3.74
CA HIS A 140 27.47 16.00 -2.52
C HIS A 140 26.46 16.19 -1.39
N ALA A 141 25.43 17.02 -1.57
CA ALA A 141 24.42 17.27 -0.56
C ALA A 141 23.52 16.04 -0.37
N SER A 142 23.38 15.57 0.87
CA SER A 142 22.46 14.46 1.18
C SER A 142 21.00 14.78 0.84
N GLU A 143 20.62 16.05 0.95
CA GLU A 143 19.29 16.55 0.62
C GLU A 143 18.97 16.37 -0.88
N LYS A 144 19.95 16.57 -1.77
CA LYS A 144 19.80 16.32 -3.21
C LYS A 144 19.43 14.87 -3.48
N LEU A 145 20.12 13.92 -2.84
CA LEU A 145 19.81 12.50 -2.96
C LEU A 145 18.39 12.19 -2.46
N GLN A 146 17.97 12.77 -1.34
CA GLN A 146 16.62 12.57 -0.79
C GLN A 146 15.52 13.08 -1.73
N LEU A 147 15.73 14.24 -2.35
CA LEU A 147 14.81 14.80 -3.35
C LEU A 147 14.74 13.92 -4.61
N LEU A 148 15.88 13.46 -5.13
CA LEU A 148 15.92 12.55 -6.28
C LEU A 148 15.26 11.20 -5.96
N GLN A 149 15.48 10.65 -4.77
CA GLN A 149 14.80 9.44 -4.30
C GLN A 149 13.29 9.63 -4.23
N ALA A 150 12.83 10.76 -3.70
CA ALA A 150 11.40 11.07 -3.62
C ALA A 150 10.77 11.26 -5.01
N ALA A 151 11.46 11.98 -5.90
CA ALA A 151 11.04 12.17 -7.29
C ALA A 151 10.94 10.83 -8.04
N ALA A 152 11.99 10.00 -7.99
CA ALA A 152 12.00 8.68 -8.62
C ALA A 152 10.89 7.78 -8.06
N LEU A 153 10.70 7.79 -6.74
CA LEU A 153 9.66 7.00 -6.10
C LEU A 153 8.26 7.41 -6.54
N CYS A 154 7.96 8.72 -6.57
CA CYS A 154 6.69 9.22 -7.07
C CYS A 154 6.50 8.89 -8.57
N ALA A 155 7.53 9.09 -9.40
CA ALA A 155 7.49 8.87 -10.85
C ALA A 155 7.24 7.40 -11.21
N VAL A 156 8.01 6.48 -10.66
CA VAL A 156 7.82 5.03 -10.87
C VAL A 156 6.44 4.59 -10.36
N SER A 157 5.99 5.15 -9.25
CA SER A 157 4.68 4.82 -8.68
C SER A 157 3.50 5.38 -9.49
N MET A 158 3.68 6.48 -10.20
CA MET A 158 2.70 6.96 -11.18
C MET A 158 2.62 6.01 -12.39
N ASN A 159 3.76 5.49 -12.84
CA ASN A 159 3.83 4.60 -13.99
C ASN A 159 3.21 3.22 -13.69
N LYS A 160 3.66 2.58 -12.61
CA LYS A 160 3.04 1.37 -12.06
C LYS A 160 3.19 1.31 -10.54
N PRO A 161 2.11 1.53 -9.78
CA PRO A 161 2.20 1.63 -8.33
C PRO A 161 2.39 0.24 -7.71
N GLY A 162 3.60 -0.07 -7.25
CA GLY A 162 3.92 -1.31 -6.53
C GLY A 162 3.37 -1.35 -5.09
N ARG A 163 3.39 -2.52 -4.44
CA ARG A 163 3.15 -2.58 -2.99
C ARG A 163 4.40 -2.10 -2.25
N THR A 164 4.26 -1.40 -1.14
CA THR A 164 5.39 -0.74 -0.47
C THR A 164 6.56 -1.67 -0.15
N GLY A 165 6.29 -2.91 0.30
CA GLY A 165 7.33 -3.90 0.53
C GLY A 165 8.00 -4.44 -0.74
N ASP A 166 7.31 -4.46 -1.88
CA ASP A 166 7.92 -4.83 -3.16
C ASP A 166 8.83 -3.67 -3.61
N VAL A 167 8.29 -2.45 -3.62
CA VAL A 167 9.00 -1.23 -4.03
C VAL A 167 10.28 -1.00 -3.22
N SER A 168 10.27 -1.27 -1.92
CA SER A 168 11.48 -1.10 -1.08
C SER A 168 12.60 -2.06 -1.46
N ARG A 169 12.30 -3.21 -2.09
CA ARG A 169 13.25 -4.32 -2.25
C ARG A 169 13.84 -4.44 -3.65
N TRP A 170 13.33 -3.74 -4.66
CA TRP A 170 13.84 -3.85 -6.02
C TRP A 170 15.35 -3.55 -6.11
N CYS A 171 16.00 -4.26 -7.00
CA CYS A 171 17.41 -4.15 -7.31
C CYS A 171 17.61 -3.70 -8.76
N LEU A 172 18.66 -2.92 -8.98
CA LEU A 172 19.11 -2.51 -10.29
C LEU A 172 19.70 -3.70 -11.03
N GLY A 173 19.27 -3.94 -12.27
CA GLY A 173 19.70 -5.09 -13.07
C GLY A 173 18.95 -6.40 -12.80
N GLU A 174 18.05 -6.42 -11.82
CA GLU A 174 17.16 -7.56 -11.54
C GLU A 174 15.72 -7.17 -11.84
N GLU A 175 15.07 -6.44 -10.94
CA GLU A 175 13.70 -5.98 -11.19
C GLU A 175 13.64 -4.70 -12.02
N LEU A 176 14.58 -3.79 -11.81
CA LEU A 176 14.63 -2.50 -12.49
C LEU A 176 15.87 -2.47 -13.40
N VAL A 177 15.63 -2.64 -14.70
CA VAL A 177 16.67 -2.83 -15.72
C VAL A 177 16.73 -1.61 -16.62
N ARG A 178 17.93 -1.07 -16.85
CA ARG A 178 18.17 -0.05 -17.87
C ARG A 178 18.70 -0.72 -19.14
N GLU A 179 17.95 -0.57 -20.22
CA GLU A 179 18.31 -1.08 -21.54
C GLU A 179 19.42 -0.24 -22.20
N SER A 180 20.06 -0.79 -23.23
CA SER A 180 21.12 -0.11 -23.97
C SER A 180 20.65 1.16 -24.68
N ASP A 181 19.37 1.23 -25.05
CA ASP A 181 18.74 2.40 -25.68
C ASP A 181 18.36 3.50 -24.68
N GLY A 182 18.60 3.29 -23.38
CA GLY A 182 18.27 4.24 -22.31
C GLY A 182 16.89 4.03 -21.69
N THR A 183 16.07 3.13 -22.23
CA THR A 183 14.76 2.80 -21.66
C THR A 183 14.92 2.02 -20.35
N TRP A 184 14.11 2.35 -19.35
CA TRP A 184 14.00 1.51 -18.15
C TRP A 184 12.83 0.54 -18.26
N VAL A 185 13.04 -0.68 -17.78
CA VAL A 185 12.05 -1.75 -17.70
C VAL A 185 11.89 -2.19 -16.25
N LEU A 186 10.66 -2.43 -15.83
CA LEU A 186 10.35 -2.90 -14.48
C LEU A 186 9.53 -4.19 -14.52
N ALA A 187 10.08 -5.26 -13.94
CA ALA A 187 9.39 -6.54 -13.75
C ALA A 187 9.78 -7.15 -12.39
N TRP A 188 8.84 -7.69 -11.63
CA TRP A 188 9.12 -8.27 -10.33
C TRP A 188 8.13 -9.35 -9.92
N LYS A 189 8.53 -10.17 -8.95
CA LYS A 189 7.64 -11.13 -8.29
C LYS A 189 7.03 -10.52 -7.03
N GLN A 190 5.71 -10.41 -6.97
CA GLN A 190 5.02 -9.78 -5.84
C GLN A 190 5.19 -10.58 -4.54
N GLY A 191 5.77 -10.00 -3.49
CA GLY A 191 6.04 -10.73 -2.24
C GLY A 191 4.79 -11.16 -1.46
N LYS A 192 3.63 -10.53 -1.72
CA LYS A 192 2.36 -10.91 -1.09
C LYS A 192 1.74 -12.17 -1.71
N SER A 193 1.80 -12.29 -3.03
CA SER A 193 1.04 -13.28 -3.80
C SER A 193 1.92 -14.30 -4.50
N GLY A 194 3.22 -14.00 -4.68
CA GLY A 194 4.18 -14.86 -5.37
C GLY A 194 4.05 -14.85 -6.89
N TYR A 195 3.27 -13.94 -7.48
CA TYR A 195 3.08 -13.85 -8.93
C TYR A 195 4.02 -12.84 -9.56
N ASP A 196 4.41 -13.12 -10.80
CA ASP A 196 5.15 -12.20 -11.63
C ASP A 196 4.24 -11.05 -12.08
N THR A 197 4.80 -9.85 -12.13
CA THR A 197 4.13 -8.64 -12.56
C THR A 197 5.15 -7.70 -13.19
N GLU A 198 4.71 -6.88 -14.14
CA GLU A 198 5.62 -5.98 -14.87
C GLU A 198 4.94 -4.67 -15.23
N ALA A 199 5.71 -3.57 -15.23
CA ALA A 199 5.31 -2.32 -15.88
C ALA A 199 5.65 -2.32 -17.37
N GLY A 200 6.51 -3.25 -17.81
CA GLY A 200 7.14 -3.17 -19.12
C GLY A 200 8.07 -1.97 -19.19
N LYS A 201 8.10 -1.30 -20.35
CA LYS A 201 8.87 -0.07 -20.55
C LYS A 201 8.26 1.08 -19.76
N LEU A 202 9.07 1.72 -18.92
CA LEU A 202 8.70 2.94 -18.21
C LEU A 202 8.64 4.12 -19.19
N TRP A 203 7.91 5.17 -18.80
CA TRP A 203 7.83 6.38 -19.62
C TRP A 203 9.21 7.06 -19.75
N PRO A 204 9.49 7.75 -20.86
CA PRO A 204 10.77 8.46 -21.04
C PRO A 204 11.10 9.41 -19.89
N GLU A 205 10.10 10.15 -19.38
CA GLU A 205 10.28 11.10 -18.29
C GLU A 205 10.63 10.38 -16.96
N VAL A 206 10.12 9.16 -16.75
CA VAL A 206 10.50 8.32 -15.60
C VAL A 206 11.93 7.81 -15.76
N SER A 207 12.31 7.46 -16.99
CA SER A 207 13.67 7.01 -17.31
C SER A 207 14.71 8.11 -17.03
N GLU A 208 14.42 9.36 -17.41
CA GLU A 208 15.27 10.52 -17.09
C GLU A 208 15.44 10.73 -15.58
N ILE A 209 14.37 10.56 -14.81
CA ILE A 209 14.41 10.73 -13.35
C ILE A 209 15.25 9.62 -12.70
N LEU A 210 15.13 8.38 -13.18
CA LEU A 210 15.94 7.26 -12.72
C LEU A 210 17.43 7.46 -13.07
N ASP A 211 17.72 7.95 -14.27
CA ASP A 211 19.07 8.30 -14.71
C ASP A 211 19.67 9.38 -13.80
N ALA A 212 18.92 10.46 -13.52
CA ALA A 212 19.35 11.52 -12.61
C ALA A 212 19.65 11.00 -11.20
N LEU A 213 18.82 10.08 -10.67
CA LEU A 213 19.03 9.44 -9.37
C LEU A 213 20.35 8.65 -9.34
N ILE A 214 20.60 7.78 -10.33
CA ILE A 214 21.80 6.94 -10.30
C ILE A 214 23.08 7.76 -10.56
N LEU A 215 22.99 8.80 -11.40
CA LEU A 215 24.09 9.70 -11.70
C LEU A 215 24.47 10.53 -10.48
N GLY A 216 23.49 11.01 -9.70
CA GLY A 216 23.70 11.82 -8.51
C GLY A 216 24.57 13.05 -8.80
N GLY A 217 24.27 13.76 -9.88
CA GLY A 217 25.00 14.96 -10.34
C GLY A 217 26.16 14.71 -11.30
N ARG A 218 26.53 13.45 -11.56
CA ARG A 218 27.56 13.14 -12.57
C ARG A 218 27.06 13.44 -13.99
N PRO A 219 27.96 13.78 -14.93
CA PRO A 219 27.59 13.99 -16.33
C PRO A 219 26.93 12.76 -16.97
N ASP A 220 25.91 12.99 -17.80
CA ASP A 220 25.07 11.97 -18.45
C ASP A 220 25.86 10.92 -19.23
N ARG A 221 27.00 11.30 -19.83
CA ARG A 221 27.89 10.37 -20.55
C ARG A 221 28.37 9.19 -19.68
N PHE A 222 28.29 9.30 -18.35
CA PHE A 222 28.68 8.25 -17.42
C PHE A 222 27.52 7.33 -17.00
N VAL A 223 26.30 7.53 -17.49
CA VAL A 223 25.12 6.81 -17.02
C VAL A 223 25.26 5.29 -17.15
N HIS A 224 25.81 4.80 -18.26
CA HIS A 224 26.04 3.37 -18.48
C HIS A 224 27.07 2.79 -17.51
N LEU A 225 28.19 3.49 -17.31
CA LEU A 225 29.22 3.09 -16.35
C LEU A 225 28.68 3.08 -14.92
N ARG A 226 27.86 4.09 -14.60
CA ARG A 226 27.26 4.23 -13.28
C ARG A 226 26.23 3.13 -13.01
N TYR A 227 25.37 2.83 -13.98
CA TYR A 227 24.42 1.73 -13.90
C TYR A 227 25.12 0.39 -13.71
N HIS A 228 26.16 0.10 -14.49
CA HIS A 228 26.95 -1.13 -14.33
C HIS A 228 27.57 -1.27 -12.94
N ALA A 229 28.08 -0.17 -12.37
CA ALA A 229 28.63 -0.16 -11.01
C ALA A 229 27.57 -0.37 -9.91
N LEU A 230 26.29 -0.24 -10.24
CA LEU A 230 25.16 -0.36 -9.32
C LEU A 230 24.34 -1.64 -9.51
N LEU A 231 24.74 -2.53 -10.43
CA LEU A 231 24.05 -3.81 -10.63
C LEU A 231 24.00 -4.61 -9.32
N GLY A 232 22.82 -5.16 -9.00
CA GLY A 232 22.53 -5.85 -7.75
C GLY A 232 22.33 -4.94 -6.53
N MET A 233 22.49 -3.62 -6.67
CA MET A 233 22.23 -2.67 -5.59
C MET A 233 20.75 -2.31 -5.53
N ASN A 234 20.26 -1.99 -4.34
CA ASN A 234 18.90 -1.50 -4.17
C ASN A 234 18.72 -0.15 -4.88
N TRP A 235 17.64 -0.02 -5.65
CA TRP A 235 17.44 1.13 -6.53
C TRP A 235 17.22 2.47 -5.81
N LEU A 236 16.75 2.45 -4.56
CA LEU A 236 16.53 3.68 -3.78
C LEU A 236 17.77 4.07 -3.00
N THR A 237 18.41 3.13 -2.30
CA THR A 237 19.59 3.43 -1.48
C THR A 237 20.87 3.49 -2.28
N LEU A 238 20.88 2.94 -3.51
CA LEU A 238 22.06 2.74 -4.35
C LEU A 238 23.16 1.95 -3.62
N GLY A 239 22.77 1.09 -2.68
CA GLY A 239 23.65 0.24 -1.89
C GLY A 239 23.08 -1.16 -1.69
N PRO A 240 23.81 -2.06 -0.99
CA PRO A 240 23.45 -3.46 -0.89
C PRO A 240 22.26 -3.75 0.03
N ARG A 241 21.78 -2.75 0.78
CA ARG A 241 20.69 -2.91 1.75
C ARG A 241 19.52 -2.04 1.36
N ALA A 242 18.34 -2.66 1.34
CA ALA A 242 17.06 -1.96 1.29
C ALA A 242 16.80 -1.23 2.60
N MET A 243 16.07 -0.11 2.53
CA MET A 243 15.44 0.50 3.69
C MET A 243 14.24 -0.34 4.14
N SER A 244 13.71 -0.03 5.34
CA SER A 244 12.51 -0.71 5.84
C SER A 244 11.35 -0.62 4.84
N ASP A 245 10.49 -1.65 4.78
CA ASP A 245 9.29 -1.72 3.93
C ASP A 245 8.32 -0.54 4.11
N LYS A 246 8.45 0.25 5.18
CA LYS A 246 7.63 1.44 5.43
C LYS A 246 8.22 2.72 4.85
N TRP A 247 9.52 2.74 4.60
CA TRP A 247 10.26 3.93 4.20
C TRP A 247 9.72 4.53 2.89
N PRO A 248 9.47 3.76 1.80
CA PRO A 248 8.91 4.35 0.58
C PRO A 248 7.57 5.05 0.82
N SER A 249 6.68 4.45 1.61
CA SER A 249 5.38 5.07 1.93
C SER A 249 5.54 6.37 2.73
N SER A 250 6.55 6.46 3.60
CA SER A 250 6.88 7.69 4.34
C SER A 250 7.39 8.80 3.43
N VAL A 251 8.27 8.45 2.48
CA VAL A 251 8.82 9.39 1.50
C VAL A 251 7.70 9.97 0.64
N VAL A 252 6.86 9.12 0.03
CA VAL A 252 5.71 9.58 -0.78
C VAL A 252 4.76 10.44 0.05
N LYS A 253 4.45 10.03 1.29
CA LYS A 253 3.55 10.81 2.15
C LYS A 253 4.10 12.20 2.45
N THR A 254 5.41 12.33 2.60
CA THR A 254 6.06 13.62 2.81
C THR A 254 6.02 14.47 1.55
N ALA A 255 6.27 13.85 0.38
CA ALA A 255 6.32 14.54 -0.91
C ALA A 255 4.96 15.04 -1.41
N ILE A 256 3.89 14.25 -1.23
CA ILE A 256 2.56 14.51 -1.83
C ILE A 256 1.38 14.35 -0.87
N GLY A 257 1.63 14.17 0.43
CA GLY A 257 0.58 14.14 1.47
C GLY A 257 -0.16 12.81 1.65
N VAL A 258 0.04 11.81 0.79
CA VAL A 258 -0.60 10.49 0.90
C VAL A 258 0.40 9.34 0.89
N PRO A 259 0.10 8.20 1.55
CA PRO A 259 0.97 7.03 1.47
C PRO A 259 0.99 6.43 0.06
N LEU A 260 2.08 5.75 -0.27
CA LEU A 260 2.27 5.06 -1.56
C LEU A 260 1.08 4.17 -1.98
N HIS A 261 0.45 3.48 -1.02
CA HIS A 261 -0.69 2.61 -1.31
C HIS A 261 -1.91 3.36 -1.86
N ASP A 262 -2.09 4.64 -1.50
CA ASP A 262 -3.20 5.45 -1.99
C ASP A 262 -3.02 5.73 -3.49
N LEU A 263 -1.78 5.80 -4.03
CA LEU A 263 -1.54 5.91 -5.47
C LEU A 263 -2.07 4.72 -6.28
N ARG A 264 -2.05 3.52 -5.70
CA ARG A 264 -2.70 2.34 -6.31
C ARG A 264 -4.21 2.51 -6.44
N THR A 265 -4.83 3.17 -5.46
CA THR A 265 -6.25 3.45 -5.50
C THR A 265 -6.55 4.59 -6.48
N LEU A 266 -5.72 5.65 -6.49
CA LEU A 266 -5.85 6.75 -7.44
C LEU A 266 -5.75 6.27 -8.90
N ALA A 267 -4.79 5.38 -9.22
CA ALA A 267 -4.65 4.79 -10.55
C ALA A 267 -5.90 4.00 -10.94
N ALA A 268 -6.44 3.21 -10.03
CA ALA A 268 -7.69 2.50 -10.27
C ALA A 268 -8.86 3.46 -10.49
N ASP A 269 -9.03 4.47 -9.64
CA ASP A 269 -10.08 5.49 -9.76
C ASP A 269 -9.99 6.24 -11.10
N PHE A 270 -8.77 6.60 -11.53
CA PHE A 270 -8.54 7.24 -12.81
C PHE A 270 -8.95 6.34 -13.98
N MET A 271 -8.51 5.08 -13.99
CA MET A 271 -8.89 4.12 -15.04
C MET A 271 -10.41 3.96 -15.14
N ARG A 272 -11.12 3.94 -13.99
CA ARG A 272 -12.58 3.84 -14.00
C ARG A 272 -13.28 5.04 -14.61
N ARG A 273 -12.84 6.26 -14.29
CA ARG A 273 -13.45 7.47 -14.83
C ARG A 273 -13.24 7.61 -16.34
N HIS A 274 -12.09 7.15 -16.84
CA HIS A 274 -11.70 7.35 -18.23
C HIS A 274 -12.07 6.18 -19.16
N ASP A 275 -11.93 4.94 -18.71
CA ASP A 275 -12.31 3.73 -19.48
C ASP A 275 -13.02 2.71 -18.56
N PRO A 276 -14.27 3.00 -18.13
CA PRO A 276 -14.97 2.16 -17.16
C PRO A 276 -15.24 0.74 -17.66
N VAL A 277 -15.36 0.56 -18.99
CA VAL A 277 -15.63 -0.74 -19.63
C VAL A 277 -14.45 -1.69 -19.46
N ARG A 278 -13.22 -1.20 -19.68
CA ARG A 278 -12.01 -2.03 -19.55
C ARG A 278 -11.36 -1.94 -18.17
N ALA A 279 -11.76 -0.96 -17.36
CA ALA A 279 -11.14 -0.67 -16.07
C ALA A 279 -11.05 -1.90 -15.16
N ALA A 280 -12.08 -2.74 -15.08
CA ALA A 280 -12.04 -3.92 -14.19
C ALA A 280 -10.90 -4.88 -14.56
N ASP A 281 -10.72 -5.19 -15.85
CA ASP A 281 -9.70 -6.11 -16.33
C ASP A 281 -8.30 -5.49 -16.31
N VAL A 282 -8.20 -4.20 -16.66
CA VAL A 282 -6.96 -3.43 -16.59
C VAL A 282 -6.51 -3.28 -15.15
N ILE A 283 -7.38 -2.93 -14.20
CA ILE A 283 -7.07 -2.80 -12.77
C ILE A 283 -6.64 -4.15 -12.19
N SER A 284 -7.35 -5.23 -12.54
CA SER A 284 -7.01 -6.58 -12.07
C SER A 284 -5.57 -6.97 -12.47
N THR A 285 -5.23 -6.75 -13.74
CA THR A 285 -3.90 -7.03 -14.31
C THR A 285 -2.84 -6.06 -13.78
N HIS A 286 -3.16 -4.77 -13.76
CA HIS A 286 -2.25 -3.69 -13.36
C HIS A 286 -1.92 -3.74 -11.86
N LEU A 287 -2.87 -4.14 -11.01
CA LEU A 287 -2.69 -4.25 -9.56
C LEU A 287 -2.38 -5.67 -9.07
N GLY A 288 -2.51 -6.71 -9.91
CA GLY A 288 -2.29 -8.11 -9.55
C GLY A 288 -3.33 -8.64 -8.56
N HIS A 289 -4.61 -8.36 -8.79
CA HIS A 289 -5.74 -8.86 -7.98
C HIS A 289 -6.26 -10.17 -8.58
N ARG A 290 -6.44 -11.23 -7.78
CA ARG A 290 -6.91 -12.55 -8.27
C ARG A 290 -8.26 -13.00 -7.71
N THR A 291 -8.64 -12.55 -6.52
CA THR A 291 -9.95 -12.93 -5.95
C THR A 291 -11.06 -12.11 -6.60
N SER A 292 -12.12 -12.76 -7.11
CA SER A 292 -13.30 -12.08 -7.66
C SER A 292 -13.70 -10.96 -6.70
N ARG A 293 -13.87 -11.25 -5.41
CA ARG A 293 -14.30 -10.28 -4.38
C ARG A 293 -13.48 -8.98 -4.27
N ALA A 294 -12.17 -9.02 -4.51
CA ALA A 294 -11.33 -7.81 -4.53
C ALA A 294 -11.47 -7.08 -5.86
N GLY A 295 -11.59 -7.80 -6.97
CA GLY A 295 -11.96 -7.26 -8.27
C GLY A 295 -13.41 -6.77 -8.33
N ASP A 296 -14.34 -7.40 -7.62
CA ASP A 296 -15.79 -7.19 -7.63
C ASP A 296 -16.12 -5.87 -6.96
N ALA A 297 -15.40 -5.49 -5.89
CA ALA A 297 -15.51 -4.16 -5.31
C ALA A 297 -15.04 -3.06 -6.28
N TYR A 298 -14.01 -3.34 -7.09
CA TYR A 298 -13.57 -2.39 -8.13
C TYR A 298 -14.52 -2.41 -9.34
N ARG A 299 -15.02 -3.58 -9.74
CA ARG A 299 -15.96 -3.85 -10.84
C ARG A 299 -17.32 -3.25 -10.56
N SER A 300 -17.88 -3.42 -9.36
CA SER A 300 -19.15 -2.81 -8.96
C SER A 300 -19.07 -1.28 -8.95
N GLU A 301 -17.94 -0.73 -8.49
CA GLU A 301 -17.67 0.71 -8.55
C GLU A 301 -17.49 1.17 -10.02
N SER A 302 -16.83 0.38 -10.89
CA SER A 302 -16.70 0.64 -12.34
C SER A 302 -18.04 0.59 -13.08
N GLU A 303 -18.86 -0.43 -12.83
CA GLU A 303 -20.18 -0.62 -13.44
C GLU A 303 -21.14 0.51 -13.03
N GLY A 304 -21.09 0.93 -11.75
CA GLY A 304 -21.83 2.09 -11.27
C GLY A 304 -21.41 3.39 -11.96
N GLU A 305 -20.11 3.64 -12.13
CA GLU A 305 -19.60 4.81 -12.85
C GLU A 305 -19.92 4.74 -14.36
N ALA A 306 -19.83 3.57 -14.99
CA ALA A 306 -20.23 3.35 -16.38
C ALA A 306 -21.70 3.69 -16.59
N ALA A 307 -22.57 3.17 -15.72
CA ALA A 307 -24.00 3.41 -15.75
C ALA A 307 -24.31 4.90 -15.54
N ALA A 308 -23.65 5.56 -14.58
CA ALA A 308 -23.83 6.98 -14.33
C ALA A 308 -23.40 7.85 -15.54
N LYS A 309 -22.28 7.49 -16.19
CA LYS A 309 -21.79 8.18 -17.39
C LYS A 309 -22.73 8.00 -18.58
N ALA A 310 -23.15 6.77 -18.86
CA ALA A 310 -24.13 6.47 -19.91
C ALA A 310 -25.44 7.25 -19.69
N TRP A 311 -25.89 7.35 -18.44
CA TRP A 311 -27.09 8.10 -18.09
C TRP A 311 -26.92 9.63 -18.23
N ALA A 312 -25.72 10.16 -17.95
CA ALA A 312 -25.39 11.57 -18.16
C ALA A 312 -25.30 11.93 -19.65
N GLU A 313 -24.68 11.07 -20.47
CA GLU A 313 -24.60 11.22 -21.93
C GLU A 313 -25.99 11.16 -22.57
N MET A 314 -26.84 10.22 -22.13
CA MET A 314 -28.24 10.13 -22.57
C MET A 314 -29.03 11.38 -22.21
N ARG A 315 -28.86 11.94 -20.99
CA ARG A 315 -29.48 13.21 -20.61
C ARG A 315 -28.99 14.39 -21.46
N GLN A 316 -27.70 14.44 -21.80
CA GLN A 316 -27.18 15.48 -22.69
C GLN A 316 -27.71 15.34 -24.12
N GLN A 317 -27.89 14.13 -24.64
CA GLN A 317 -28.51 13.90 -25.94
C GLN A 317 -29.99 14.32 -25.96
N ILE A 318 -30.75 14.00 -24.91
CA ILE A 318 -32.16 14.42 -24.76
C ILE A 318 -32.25 15.96 -24.64
N ALA A 319 -31.31 16.60 -23.94
CA ALA A 319 -31.29 18.05 -23.78
C ALA A 319 -30.84 18.80 -25.05
N LYS A 320 -30.17 18.12 -25.99
CA LYS A 320 -29.69 18.65 -27.27
C LYS A 320 -30.65 18.38 -28.44
N GLY A 321 -31.90 17.97 -28.14
CA GLY A 321 -32.95 17.64 -29.12
C GLY A 321 -32.87 18.44 -30.42
#